data_AF-A0A7S2U8N2-F1
#
_entry.id   AF-A0A7S2U8N2-F1
#
_cell.length_a   1.000
_cell.length_b   1.000
_cell.length_c   1.000
_cell.angle_alpha   90.00
_cell.angle_beta   90.00
_cell.angle_gamma   90.00
#
_symmetry.space_group_name_H-M   'P 1'
#
loop_
_entity.id
_entity.type
_entity.pdbx_description
1 polymer ?
#
loop_
_entity_poly.entity_id
_entity_poly.type
_entity_poly.pdbx_seq_one_letter_code
_entity_poly.pdbx_strand_id
1 'polypeptide(L)'
;KKTKDATCCRYKIVETMVMATQGESSSNSGHPLPPIDVDTIRERLLMREGGVGVSAVRGSLSKCASRFREFSDTVRSASDPASTTKDNHNDLAGAIEDQKQALERELQLHDLEMRKLMMVAQTASVELAHYDASEAQIERSMDECKSEIEALKQQLRNEKIVRRHREEYEALAKSATARQPRQKTEQRVRALEREVATVTAKEQRVRKDLQLREKQFQLVVQSVFNLQSSIAEDGSIEEGLIENADEAIGEKGDSGDAAVITMDTSL
;
A
#
# COMPACT_ATOMS: atom_id res chain seq x y z
N LYS A 1 16.00 27.83 -21.88
CA LYS A 1 16.50 26.43 -22.05
C LYS A 1 16.07 25.46 -20.92
N LYS A 2 15.12 25.82 -20.02
CA LYS A 2 14.74 25.02 -18.82
C LYS A 2 13.30 24.47 -18.82
N THR A 3 12.58 24.53 -19.93
CA THR A 3 11.15 24.13 -20.00
C THR A 3 10.91 22.78 -20.69
N LYS A 4 11.97 22.08 -21.14
CA LYS A 4 11.83 20.79 -21.86
C LYS A 4 11.89 19.56 -20.94
N ASP A 5 12.39 19.68 -19.72
CA ASP A 5 12.60 18.52 -18.83
C ASP A 5 11.34 18.09 -18.08
N ALA A 6 10.38 19.01 -17.83
CA ALA A 6 9.15 18.70 -17.13
C ALA A 6 8.18 17.82 -17.97
N THR A 7 8.23 17.93 -19.30
CA THR A 7 7.39 17.14 -20.20
C THR A 7 7.93 15.72 -20.39
N CYS A 8 9.25 15.51 -20.23
CA CYS A 8 9.88 14.20 -20.36
C CYS A 8 9.54 13.27 -19.17
N CYS A 9 9.42 13.80 -17.96
CA CYS A 9 9.03 12.99 -16.79
C CYS A 9 7.55 12.59 -16.80
N ARG A 10 6.65 13.41 -17.38
CA ARG A 10 5.23 13.04 -17.51
C ARG A 10 4.99 11.94 -18.53
N TYR A 11 5.75 11.91 -19.62
CA TYR A 11 5.63 10.84 -20.63
C TYR A 11 6.14 9.49 -20.10
N LYS A 12 7.25 9.48 -19.34
CA LYS A 12 7.78 8.23 -18.74
C LYS A 12 6.85 7.59 -17.72
N ILE A 13 6.08 8.38 -16.96
CA ILE A 13 5.13 7.83 -15.97
C ILE A 13 3.92 7.18 -16.66
N VAL A 14 3.42 7.76 -17.76
CA VAL A 14 2.32 7.17 -18.53
C VAL A 14 2.79 5.91 -19.28
N GLU A 15 4.02 5.90 -19.78
CA GLU A 15 4.60 4.74 -20.47
C GLU A 15 4.83 3.55 -19.53
N THR A 16 5.21 3.78 -18.27
CA THR A 16 5.27 2.71 -17.25
C THR A 16 3.89 2.24 -16.78
N MET A 17 2.86 3.08 -16.86
CA MET A 17 1.51 2.74 -16.41
C MET A 17 0.72 1.96 -17.48
N VAL A 18 1.08 2.11 -18.76
CA VAL A 18 0.51 1.35 -19.89
C VAL A 18 1.19 -0.02 -20.06
N MET A 19 2.44 -0.19 -19.60
CA MET A 19 3.15 -1.47 -19.64
C MET A 19 2.72 -2.44 -18.49
N ALA A 20 2.04 -1.94 -17.45
CA ALA A 20 1.58 -2.78 -16.33
C ALA A 20 0.18 -3.40 -16.54
N THR A 21 -0.47 -3.15 -17.67
CA THR A 21 -1.79 -3.72 -18.01
C THR A 21 -1.74 -4.81 -19.07
N GLN A 22 -0.56 -5.33 -19.41
CA GLN A 22 -0.43 -6.53 -20.23
C GLN A 22 -0.39 -7.78 -19.35
N GLY A 23 -1.54 -8.05 -18.72
CA GLY A 23 -1.90 -9.41 -18.30
C GLY A 23 -2.41 -10.19 -19.51
N GLU A 24 -1.53 -10.42 -20.49
CA GLU A 24 -1.61 -11.59 -21.34
C GLU A 24 -1.23 -12.78 -20.43
N SER A 25 -1.85 -13.94 -20.39
CA SER A 25 -2.74 -14.59 -21.33
C SER A 25 -3.19 -15.91 -20.68
N SER A 26 -4.35 -16.40 -21.11
CA SER A 26 -4.64 -17.83 -21.28
C SER A 26 -4.27 -18.81 -20.16
N SER A 27 -5.28 -19.21 -19.41
CA SER A 27 -5.48 -20.63 -19.15
C SER A 27 -6.97 -20.94 -19.29
N ASN A 28 -7.42 -21.00 -20.53
CA ASN A 28 -8.56 -21.84 -20.87
C ASN A 28 -8.09 -23.29 -20.69
N SER A 29 -7.97 -23.76 -19.44
CA SER A 29 -7.63 -25.13 -19.11
C SER A 29 -8.88 -25.99 -19.29
N GLY A 30 -9.41 -26.02 -20.50
CA GLY A 30 -10.11 -27.20 -20.97
C GLY A 30 -9.04 -28.29 -21.05
N HIS A 31 -8.79 -28.97 -19.94
CA HIS A 31 -7.90 -30.11 -19.92
C HIS A 31 -8.44 -31.10 -20.96
N PRO A 32 -7.63 -31.48 -21.98
CA PRO A 32 -8.10 -32.41 -22.98
C PRO A 32 -8.41 -33.71 -22.25
N LEU A 33 -9.68 -34.09 -22.27
CA LEU A 33 -10.10 -35.40 -21.81
C LEU A 33 -9.16 -36.44 -22.44
N PRO A 34 -8.72 -37.45 -21.68
CA PRO A 34 -7.80 -38.45 -22.19
C PRO A 34 -8.34 -39.00 -23.52
N PRO A 35 -7.49 -39.11 -24.55
CA PRO A 35 -7.92 -39.56 -25.87
C PRO A 35 -8.61 -40.92 -25.72
N ILE A 36 -9.90 -40.96 -26.04
CA ILE A 36 -10.68 -42.18 -25.99
C ILE A 36 -10.08 -43.11 -27.05
N ASP A 37 -9.59 -44.26 -26.60
CA ASP A 37 -8.98 -45.26 -27.46
C ASP A 37 -9.95 -45.69 -28.57
N VAL A 38 -9.42 -45.90 -29.77
CA VAL A 38 -10.23 -46.20 -30.98
C VAL A 38 -11.00 -47.50 -30.78
N ASP A 39 -10.45 -48.43 -30.00
CA ASP A 39 -11.14 -49.67 -29.61
C ASP A 39 -12.26 -49.41 -28.59
N THR A 40 -12.09 -48.47 -27.67
CA THR A 40 -13.17 -48.00 -26.76
C THR A 40 -14.30 -47.30 -27.54
N ILE A 41 -13.95 -46.53 -28.58
CA ILE A 41 -14.94 -45.90 -29.48
C ILE A 41 -15.65 -46.95 -30.32
N ARG A 42 -14.93 -47.94 -30.85
CA ARG A 42 -15.47 -49.05 -31.65
C ARG A 42 -16.40 -49.94 -30.82
N GLU A 43 -16.01 -50.28 -29.59
CA GLU A 43 -16.86 -51.03 -28.65
C GLU A 43 -18.07 -50.20 -28.22
N ARG A 44 -17.93 -48.90 -27.93
CA ARG A 44 -19.07 -48.02 -27.64
C ARG A 44 -20.01 -47.85 -28.83
N LEU A 45 -19.52 -47.81 -30.07
CA LEU A 45 -20.33 -47.72 -31.30
C LEU A 45 -21.10 -49.01 -31.59
N LEU A 46 -20.47 -50.17 -31.40
CA LEU A 46 -21.14 -51.47 -31.49
C LEU A 46 -22.19 -51.67 -30.38
N MET A 47 -22.05 -50.94 -29.28
CA MET A 47 -22.92 -50.98 -28.09
C MET A 47 -23.94 -49.84 -28.00
N ARG A 48 -23.91 -48.88 -28.94
CA ARG A 48 -24.82 -47.71 -28.96
C ARG A 48 -26.12 -48.02 -29.69
N GLU A 49 -26.77 -49.10 -29.29
CA GLU A 49 -28.21 -49.29 -29.49
C GLU A 49 -28.87 -49.43 -28.11
N GLY A 50 -29.36 -48.31 -27.56
CA GLY A 50 -30.10 -48.34 -26.31
C GLY A 50 -30.04 -47.03 -25.56
N GLY A 51 -30.89 -46.08 -25.97
CA GLY A 51 -31.19 -44.91 -25.15
C GLY A 51 -31.71 -45.31 -23.78
N VAL A 52 -31.51 -44.42 -22.81
CA VAL A 52 -32.05 -44.47 -21.45
C VAL A 52 -33.56 -44.73 -21.53
N GLY A 53 -33.95 -45.97 -21.31
CA GLY A 53 -35.33 -46.41 -21.38
C GLY A 53 -35.44 -47.84 -20.86
N VAL A 54 -36.31 -48.02 -19.88
CA VAL A 54 -36.60 -49.21 -19.05
C VAL A 54 -36.92 -50.51 -19.82
N SER A 55 -36.74 -50.57 -21.14
CA SER A 55 -37.06 -51.75 -21.95
C SER A 55 -35.83 -52.63 -22.17
N ALA A 56 -35.73 -53.69 -21.37
CA ALA A 56 -34.85 -54.84 -21.52
C ALA A 56 -33.34 -54.53 -21.57
N VAL A 57 -32.70 -54.60 -20.41
CA VAL A 57 -31.25 -54.80 -20.29
C VAL A 57 -30.89 -56.06 -21.09
N ARG A 58 -30.46 -55.89 -22.35
CA ARG A 58 -29.94 -56.98 -23.17
C ARG A 58 -28.69 -57.54 -22.49
N GLY A 59 -28.52 -58.86 -22.49
CA GLY A 59 -27.38 -59.48 -21.79
C GLY A 59 -27.47 -59.39 -20.26
N SER A 60 -28.65 -59.21 -19.67
CA SER A 60 -28.76 -59.33 -18.21
C SER A 60 -28.51 -60.79 -17.77
N LEU A 61 -27.80 -60.97 -16.66
CA LEU A 61 -27.56 -62.30 -16.10
C LEU A 61 -28.88 -63.04 -15.79
N SER A 62 -29.91 -62.30 -15.37
CA SER A 62 -31.25 -62.85 -15.14
C SER A 62 -31.89 -63.41 -16.40
N LYS A 63 -31.68 -62.76 -17.56
CA LYS A 63 -32.18 -63.21 -18.85
C LYS A 63 -31.39 -64.42 -19.37
N CYS A 64 -30.07 -64.43 -19.19
CA CYS A 64 -29.24 -65.60 -19.48
C CYS A 64 -29.67 -66.82 -18.66
N ALA A 65 -29.93 -66.63 -17.36
CA ALA A 65 -30.42 -67.69 -16.48
C ALA A 65 -31.80 -68.22 -16.91
N SER A 66 -32.72 -67.34 -17.32
CA SER A 66 -34.02 -67.75 -17.86
C SER A 66 -33.89 -68.53 -19.16
N ARG A 67 -33.08 -68.07 -20.13
CA ARG A 67 -32.82 -68.80 -21.38
C ARG A 67 -32.15 -70.14 -21.17
N PHE A 68 -31.26 -70.24 -20.19
CA PHE A 68 -30.61 -71.50 -19.83
C PHE A 68 -31.61 -72.52 -19.29
N ARG A 69 -32.58 -72.07 -18.48
CA ARG A 69 -33.67 -72.94 -18.01
C ARG A 69 -34.58 -73.38 -19.15
N GLU A 70 -35.00 -72.45 -20.02
CA GLU A 70 -35.81 -72.76 -21.21
C GLU A 70 -35.12 -73.80 -22.10
N PHE A 71 -33.81 -73.65 -22.36
CA PHE A 71 -33.01 -74.63 -23.08
C PHE A 71 -32.89 -75.98 -22.35
N SER A 72 -32.68 -75.96 -21.03
CA SER A 72 -32.59 -77.20 -20.23
C SER A 72 -33.90 -77.97 -20.20
N ASP A 73 -35.03 -77.26 -20.15
CA ASP A 73 -36.37 -77.84 -20.13
C ASP A 73 -36.73 -78.46 -21.50
N THR A 74 -36.33 -77.84 -22.62
CA THR A 74 -36.54 -78.42 -23.96
C THR A 74 -35.66 -79.64 -24.21
N VAL A 75 -34.41 -79.63 -23.75
CA VAL A 75 -33.51 -80.79 -23.82
C VAL A 75 -34.02 -81.94 -22.95
N ARG A 76 -34.54 -81.65 -21.76
CA ARG A 76 -35.12 -82.66 -20.87
C ARG A 76 -36.40 -83.26 -21.45
N SER A 77 -37.28 -82.43 -22.00
CA SER A 77 -38.51 -82.87 -22.67
C SER A 77 -38.24 -83.74 -23.91
N ALA A 78 -37.08 -83.57 -24.55
CA ALA A 78 -36.62 -84.41 -25.66
C ALA A 78 -35.99 -85.74 -25.24
N SER A 79 -35.61 -85.89 -23.96
CA SER A 79 -35.04 -87.13 -23.42
C SER A 79 -36.08 -88.13 -22.90
N ASP A 80 -37.34 -87.72 -22.75
CA ASP A 80 -38.43 -88.59 -22.28
C ASP A 80 -38.96 -89.49 -23.43
N PRO A 81 -38.93 -90.83 -23.28
CA PRO A 81 -39.21 -91.77 -24.39
C PRO A 81 -40.70 -91.93 -24.78
N ALA A 82 -41.61 -91.11 -24.25
CA ALA A 82 -43.06 -91.30 -24.37
C ALA A 82 -43.75 -90.49 -25.50
N SER A 83 -43.05 -89.62 -26.23
CA SER A 83 -43.66 -88.64 -27.16
C SER A 83 -43.23 -88.75 -28.64
N THR A 84 -42.54 -89.82 -29.05
CA THR A 84 -41.98 -89.99 -30.40
C THR A 84 -42.98 -90.50 -31.44
N THR A 85 -43.69 -89.59 -32.11
CA THR A 85 -44.05 -89.75 -33.53
C THR A 85 -42.96 -89.10 -34.39
N LYS A 86 -42.65 -89.67 -35.56
CA LYS A 86 -41.47 -89.26 -36.37
C LYS A 86 -41.50 -87.79 -36.81
N ASP A 87 -42.69 -87.21 -37.01
CA ASP A 87 -42.85 -85.80 -37.37
C ASP A 87 -42.47 -84.86 -36.21
N ASN A 88 -42.75 -85.26 -34.97
CA ASN A 88 -42.42 -84.48 -33.77
C ASN A 88 -40.91 -84.41 -33.49
N HIS A 89 -40.12 -85.37 -33.99
CA HIS A 89 -38.68 -85.41 -33.71
C HIS A 89 -37.91 -84.33 -34.49
N ASN A 90 -38.34 -83.98 -35.71
CA ASN A 90 -37.68 -82.95 -36.51
C ASN A 90 -38.00 -81.55 -35.97
N ASP A 91 -39.26 -81.31 -35.57
CA ASP A 91 -39.69 -80.04 -34.98
C ASP A 91 -39.07 -79.81 -33.59
N LEU A 92 -38.93 -80.86 -32.78
CA LEU A 92 -38.26 -80.79 -31.49
C LEU A 92 -36.75 -80.55 -31.62
N ALA A 93 -36.10 -81.17 -32.61
CA ALA A 93 -34.69 -80.91 -32.91
C ALA A 93 -34.45 -79.46 -33.38
N GLY A 94 -35.35 -78.91 -34.21
CA GLY A 94 -35.34 -77.49 -34.59
C GLY A 94 -35.51 -76.56 -33.39
N ALA A 95 -36.47 -76.85 -32.51
CA ALA A 95 -36.70 -76.07 -31.30
C ALA A 95 -35.50 -76.06 -30.34
N ILE A 96 -34.79 -77.19 -30.21
CA ILE A 96 -33.56 -77.26 -29.38
C ILE A 96 -32.45 -76.39 -29.97
N GLU A 97 -32.25 -76.44 -31.29
CA GLU A 97 -31.22 -75.62 -31.95
C GLU A 97 -31.56 -74.13 -31.87
N ASP A 98 -32.83 -73.75 -32.01
CA ASP A 98 -33.29 -72.37 -31.86
C ASP A 98 -33.07 -71.86 -30.42
N GLN A 99 -33.40 -72.66 -29.40
CA GLN A 99 -33.16 -72.30 -27.99
C GLN A 99 -31.66 -72.23 -27.66
N LYS A 100 -30.84 -73.13 -28.22
CA LYS A 100 -29.38 -73.08 -28.09
C LYS A 100 -28.82 -71.78 -28.67
N GLN A 101 -29.19 -71.43 -29.89
CA GLN A 101 -28.72 -70.19 -30.51
C GLN A 101 -29.24 -68.94 -29.78
N ALA A 102 -30.46 -68.99 -29.20
CA ALA A 102 -30.97 -67.91 -28.36
C ALA A 102 -30.15 -67.75 -27.07
N LEU A 103 -29.78 -68.85 -26.42
CA LEU A 103 -28.90 -68.85 -25.25
C LEU A 103 -27.51 -68.34 -25.58
N GLU A 104 -26.89 -68.80 -26.66
CA GLU A 104 -25.57 -68.35 -27.12
C GLU A 104 -25.54 -66.84 -27.38
N ARG A 105 -26.57 -66.30 -28.04
CA ARG A 105 -26.68 -64.85 -28.28
C ARG A 105 -26.81 -64.07 -26.97
N GLU A 106 -27.62 -64.52 -26.01
CA GLU A 106 -27.74 -63.83 -24.72
C GLU A 106 -26.46 -63.89 -23.89
N LEU A 107 -25.71 -65.01 -23.93
CA LEU A 107 -24.40 -65.12 -23.28
C LEU A 107 -23.36 -64.17 -23.89
N GLN A 108 -23.34 -64.05 -25.23
CA GLN A 108 -22.48 -63.08 -25.92
C GLN A 108 -22.82 -61.63 -25.55
N LEU A 109 -24.12 -61.31 -25.45
CA LEU A 109 -24.58 -59.99 -25.01
C LEU A 109 -24.22 -59.72 -23.54
N HIS A 110 -24.26 -60.73 -22.67
CA HIS A 110 -23.85 -60.58 -21.28
C HIS A 110 -22.35 -60.31 -21.14
N ASP A 111 -21.52 -61.02 -21.88
CA ASP A 111 -20.07 -60.83 -21.92
C ASP A 111 -19.68 -59.41 -22.41
N LEU A 112 -20.39 -58.92 -23.43
CA LEU A 112 -20.33 -57.52 -23.87
C LEU A 112 -20.61 -56.53 -22.74
N GLU A 113 -21.72 -56.71 -22.01
CA GLU A 113 -22.13 -55.79 -20.95
C GLU A 113 -21.14 -55.83 -19.78
N MET A 114 -20.58 -57.01 -19.48
CA MET A 114 -19.52 -57.14 -18.47
C MET A 114 -18.25 -56.37 -18.87
N ARG A 115 -17.80 -56.48 -20.13
CA ARG A 115 -16.66 -55.69 -20.63
C ARG A 115 -16.93 -54.19 -20.54
N LYS A 116 -18.13 -53.75 -20.91
CA LYS A 116 -18.56 -52.35 -20.77
C LYS A 116 -18.49 -51.86 -19.33
N LEU A 117 -19.02 -52.63 -18.38
CA LEU A 117 -18.98 -52.26 -16.96
C LEU A 117 -17.54 -52.16 -16.45
N MET A 118 -16.65 -53.08 -16.86
CA MET A 118 -15.23 -53.02 -16.52
C MET A 118 -14.56 -51.76 -17.07
N MET A 119 -14.78 -51.41 -18.34
CA MET A 119 -14.24 -50.19 -18.93
C MET A 119 -14.76 -48.92 -18.26
N VAL A 120 -16.06 -48.88 -17.93
CA VAL A 120 -16.66 -47.75 -17.21
C VAL A 120 -16.03 -47.60 -15.82
N ALA A 121 -15.84 -48.71 -15.09
CA ALA A 121 -15.18 -48.69 -13.78
C ALA A 121 -13.73 -48.22 -13.87
N GLN A 122 -12.98 -48.67 -14.88
CA GLN A 122 -11.60 -48.20 -15.12
C GLN A 122 -11.57 -46.72 -15.47
N THR A 123 -12.45 -46.26 -16.36
CA THR A 123 -12.54 -44.86 -16.76
C THR A 123 -12.88 -43.98 -15.55
N ALA A 124 -13.87 -44.38 -14.74
CA ALA A 124 -14.25 -43.66 -13.52
C ALA A 124 -13.10 -43.56 -12.52
N SER A 125 -12.27 -44.60 -12.37
CA SER A 125 -11.08 -44.56 -11.52
C SER A 125 -10.04 -43.57 -12.02
N VAL A 126 -9.85 -43.45 -13.34
CA VAL A 126 -8.92 -42.49 -13.95
C VAL A 126 -9.46 -41.07 -13.83
N GLU A 127 -10.76 -40.88 -14.06
CA GLU A 127 -11.44 -39.60 -13.90
C GLU A 127 -11.35 -39.09 -12.46
N LEU A 128 -11.56 -39.96 -11.46
CA LEU A 128 -11.37 -39.62 -10.04
C LEU A 128 -9.95 -39.12 -9.76
N ALA A 129 -8.92 -39.85 -10.20
CA ALA A 129 -7.53 -39.45 -10.01
C ALA A 129 -7.21 -38.09 -10.69
N HIS A 130 -7.84 -37.83 -11.85
CA HIS A 130 -7.71 -36.54 -12.52
C HIS A 130 -8.41 -35.41 -11.73
N TYR A 131 -9.59 -35.66 -11.16
CA TYR A 131 -10.27 -34.70 -10.31
C TYR A 131 -9.48 -34.39 -9.04
N ASP A 132 -8.91 -35.39 -8.38
CA ASP A 132 -8.05 -35.20 -7.20
C ASP A 132 -6.81 -34.34 -7.56
N ALA A 133 -6.19 -34.60 -8.71
CA ALA A 133 -5.05 -33.81 -9.18
C ALA A 133 -5.44 -32.36 -9.50
N SER A 134 -6.60 -32.16 -10.13
CA SER A 134 -7.12 -30.83 -10.44
C SER A 134 -7.49 -30.06 -9.18
N GLU A 135 -8.08 -30.72 -8.18
CA GLU A 135 -8.39 -30.13 -6.88
C GLU A 135 -7.11 -29.65 -6.20
N ALA A 136 -6.10 -30.51 -6.11
CA ALA A 136 -4.81 -30.16 -5.53
C ALA A 136 -4.07 -29.03 -6.28
N GLN A 137 -4.32 -28.87 -7.59
CA GLN A 137 -3.79 -27.74 -8.36
C GLN A 137 -4.56 -26.45 -8.06
N ILE A 138 -5.89 -26.52 -7.96
CA ILE A 138 -6.72 -25.37 -7.59
C ILE A 138 -6.35 -24.88 -6.19
N GLU A 139 -6.21 -25.77 -5.21
CA GLU A 139 -5.81 -25.41 -3.85
C GLU A 139 -4.45 -24.69 -3.82
N ARG A 140 -3.45 -25.21 -4.55
CA ARG A 140 -2.15 -24.56 -4.69
C ARG A 140 -2.28 -23.16 -5.30
N SER A 141 -3.04 -23.01 -6.37
CA SER A 141 -3.26 -21.71 -7.01
C SER A 141 -3.98 -20.72 -6.07
N MET A 142 -4.91 -21.21 -5.24
CA MET A 142 -5.59 -20.39 -4.24
C MET A 142 -4.62 -19.89 -3.17
N ASP A 143 -3.71 -20.74 -2.70
CA ASP A 143 -2.72 -20.36 -1.69
C ASP A 143 -1.66 -19.40 -2.25
N GLU A 144 -1.23 -19.59 -3.50
CA GLU A 144 -0.38 -18.65 -4.22
C GLU A 144 -1.07 -17.27 -4.35
N CYS A 145 -2.34 -17.24 -4.76
CA CYS A 145 -3.11 -15.99 -4.87
C CYS A 145 -3.26 -15.29 -3.50
N LYS A 146 -3.51 -16.04 -2.43
CA LYS A 146 -3.58 -15.47 -1.07
C LYS A 146 -2.26 -14.82 -0.67
N SER A 147 -1.15 -15.51 -0.91
CA SER A 147 0.21 -14.99 -0.65
C SER A 147 0.49 -13.72 -1.45
N GLU A 148 0.12 -13.70 -2.74
CA GLU A 148 0.26 -12.52 -3.58
C GLU A 148 -0.56 -11.33 -3.07
N ILE A 149 -1.81 -11.57 -2.65
CA ILE A 149 -2.67 -10.53 -2.04
C ILE A 149 -2.01 -9.95 -0.78
N GLU A 150 -1.41 -10.78 0.06
CA GLU A 150 -0.71 -10.32 1.27
C GLU A 150 0.53 -9.49 0.93
N ALA A 151 1.32 -9.92 -0.06
CA ALA A 151 2.46 -9.16 -0.56
C ALA A 151 2.05 -7.79 -1.13
N LEU A 152 1.01 -7.75 -1.97
CA LEU A 152 0.48 -6.52 -2.56
C LEU A 152 -0.10 -5.59 -1.49
N LYS A 153 -0.76 -6.12 -0.46
CA LYS A 153 -1.21 -5.31 0.69
C LYS A 153 -0.03 -4.66 1.42
N GLN A 154 1.08 -5.38 1.60
CA GLN A 154 2.28 -4.80 2.22
C GLN A 154 2.92 -3.73 1.34
N GLN A 155 3.04 -3.98 0.03
CA GLN A 155 3.54 -2.98 -0.91
C GLN A 155 2.68 -1.72 -0.90
N LEU A 156 1.35 -1.87 -0.92
CA LEU A 156 0.42 -0.73 -0.84
C LEU A 156 0.59 0.08 0.46
N ARG A 157 0.82 -0.59 1.59
CA ARG A 157 1.12 0.10 2.87
C ARG A 157 2.41 0.92 2.75
N ASN A 158 3.46 0.33 2.18
CA ASN A 158 4.75 1.00 2.01
C ASN A 158 4.62 2.22 1.07
N GLU A 159 3.94 2.07 -0.06
CA GLU A 159 3.71 3.16 -1.01
C GLU A 159 2.91 4.32 -0.40
N LYS A 160 1.91 4.02 0.44
CA LYS A 160 1.17 5.05 1.19
C LYS A 160 2.08 5.85 2.12
N ILE A 161 3.04 5.18 2.77
CA ILE A 161 4.02 5.83 3.65
C ILE A 161 4.94 6.72 2.82
N VAL A 162 5.48 6.21 1.71
CA VAL A 162 6.35 6.98 0.79
C VAL A 162 5.63 8.22 0.27
N ARG A 163 4.37 8.08 -0.13
CA ARG A 163 3.55 9.21 -0.57
C ARG A 163 3.38 10.24 0.53
N ARG A 164 3.05 9.83 1.76
CA ARG A 164 2.93 10.74 2.90
C ARG A 164 4.22 11.51 3.15
N HIS A 165 5.36 10.81 3.19
CA HIS A 165 6.66 11.45 3.36
C HIS A 165 6.94 12.46 2.24
N ARG A 166 6.61 12.12 0.99
CA ARG A 166 6.76 13.04 -0.14
C ARG A 166 5.91 14.31 0.03
N GLU A 167 4.65 14.16 0.44
CA GLU A 167 3.76 15.29 0.72
C GLU A 167 4.30 16.17 1.87
N GLU A 168 4.82 15.56 2.94
CA GLU A 168 5.49 16.26 4.05
C GLU A 168 6.75 17.01 3.59
N TYR A 169 7.60 16.38 2.77
CA TYR A 169 8.78 17.03 2.18
C TYR A 169 8.41 18.18 1.26
N GLU A 170 7.36 18.05 0.45
CA GLU A 170 6.87 19.13 -0.39
C GLU A 170 6.33 20.30 0.44
N ALA A 171 5.64 20.03 1.55
CA ALA A 171 5.19 21.07 2.48
C ALA A 171 6.37 21.80 3.15
N LEU A 172 7.39 21.05 3.60
CA LEU A 172 8.62 21.62 4.16
C LEU A 172 9.42 22.41 3.12
N ALA A 173 9.50 21.93 1.88
CA ALA A 173 10.17 22.63 0.80
C ALA A 173 9.47 23.96 0.47
N LYS A 174 8.13 23.99 0.46
CA LYS A 174 7.35 25.22 0.28
C LYS A 174 7.61 26.21 1.41
N SER A 175 7.60 25.77 2.66
CA SER A 175 7.87 26.65 3.82
C SER A 175 9.31 27.17 3.83
N ALA A 176 10.28 26.34 3.44
CA ALA A 176 11.68 26.72 3.30
C ALA A 176 11.88 27.74 2.16
N THR A 177 11.18 27.57 1.03
CA THR A 177 11.26 28.49 -0.11
C THR A 177 10.56 29.82 0.15
N ALA A 178 9.50 29.82 0.95
CA ALA A 178 8.83 31.06 1.37
C ALA A 178 9.71 31.95 2.25
N ARG A 179 10.68 31.34 2.96
CA ARG A 179 11.67 32.09 3.74
C ARG A 179 12.69 32.74 2.80
N GLN A 180 13.08 33.97 3.11
CA GLN A 180 14.14 34.66 2.37
C GLN A 180 15.44 33.84 2.34
N PRO A 181 16.22 33.90 1.24
CA PRO A 181 17.49 33.21 1.15
C PRO A 181 18.42 33.61 2.29
N ARG A 182 19.04 32.61 2.94
CA ARG A 182 19.95 32.80 4.08
C ARG A 182 21.03 33.86 3.83
N GLN A 183 21.59 33.87 2.61
CA GLN A 183 22.60 34.86 2.20
C GLN A 183 22.10 36.31 2.31
N LYS A 184 20.84 36.59 1.94
CA LYS A 184 20.26 37.94 2.07
C LYS A 184 20.12 38.34 3.53
N THR A 185 19.68 37.41 4.38
CA THR A 185 19.57 37.65 5.83
C THR A 185 20.94 37.89 6.45
N GLU A 186 21.95 37.10 6.10
CA GLU A 186 23.34 37.27 6.57
C GLU A 186 23.95 38.61 6.11
N GLN A 187 23.69 39.04 4.87
CA GLN A 187 24.11 40.37 4.41
C GLN A 187 23.44 41.49 5.21
N ARG A 188 22.14 41.37 5.49
CA ARG A 188 21.41 42.36 6.29
C ARG A 188 21.90 42.42 7.74
N VAL A 189 22.21 41.26 8.34
CA VAL A 189 22.83 41.18 9.67
C VAL A 189 24.18 41.91 9.66
N ARG A 190 25.07 41.62 8.69
CA ARG A 190 26.37 42.30 8.59
C ARG A 190 26.23 43.81 8.36
N ALA A 191 25.22 44.26 7.63
CA ALA A 191 24.96 45.67 7.42
C ALA A 191 24.52 46.35 8.73
N LEU A 192 23.59 45.73 9.47
CA LEU A 192 23.14 46.21 10.78
C LEU A 192 24.27 46.23 11.81
N GLU A 193 25.12 45.19 11.85
CA GLU A 193 26.29 45.14 12.73
C GLU A 193 27.24 46.32 12.49
N ARG A 194 27.49 46.66 11.21
CA ARG A 194 28.29 47.85 10.86
C ARG A 194 27.61 49.14 11.28
N GLU A 195 26.31 49.26 11.05
CA GLU A 195 25.55 50.45 11.45
C GLU A 195 25.62 50.65 12.98
N VAL A 196 25.39 49.59 13.76
CA VAL A 196 25.55 49.61 15.22
C VAL A 196 26.97 50.02 15.62
N ALA A 197 28.01 49.47 14.98
CA ALA A 197 29.39 49.86 15.24
C ALA A 197 29.65 51.35 14.93
N THR A 198 29.05 51.89 13.87
CA THR A 198 29.20 53.32 13.54
C THR A 198 28.45 54.23 14.51
N VAL A 199 27.24 53.85 14.92
CA VAL A 199 26.42 54.61 15.88
C VAL A 199 27.09 54.64 17.25
N THR A 200 27.56 53.48 17.73
CA THR A 200 28.31 53.39 19.00
C THR A 200 29.61 54.20 18.96
N ALA A 201 30.35 54.21 17.85
CA ALA A 201 31.53 55.06 17.70
C ALA A 201 31.18 56.56 17.74
N LYS A 202 30.09 56.97 17.09
CA LYS A 202 29.59 58.37 17.13
C LYS A 202 29.14 58.76 18.54
N GLU A 203 28.41 57.88 19.22
CA GLU A 203 27.98 58.07 20.61
C GLU A 203 29.20 58.27 21.52
N GLN A 204 30.20 57.41 21.42
CA GLN A 204 31.45 57.54 22.19
C GLN A 204 32.17 58.86 21.91
N ARG A 205 32.18 59.32 20.65
CA ARG A 205 32.78 60.62 20.29
C ARG A 205 32.01 61.78 20.94
N VAL A 206 30.69 61.81 20.78
CA VAL A 206 29.84 62.85 21.38
C VAL A 206 29.97 62.85 22.90
N ARG A 207 30.03 61.67 23.53
CA ARG A 207 30.22 61.53 24.98
C ARG A 207 31.56 62.10 25.44
N LYS A 208 32.65 61.89 24.68
CA LYS A 208 33.96 62.52 24.95
C LYS A 208 33.91 64.02 24.79
N ASP A 209 33.27 64.53 23.74
CA ASP A 209 33.12 65.97 23.50
C ASP A 209 32.30 66.64 24.62
N LEU A 210 31.23 65.99 25.06
CA LEU A 210 30.41 66.44 26.20
C LEU A 210 31.24 66.53 27.49
N GLN A 211 32.01 65.49 27.80
CA GLN A 211 32.91 65.48 28.97
C GLN A 211 33.97 66.59 28.90
N LEU A 212 34.48 66.91 27.71
CA LEU A 212 35.41 68.03 27.53
C LEU A 212 34.72 69.36 27.79
N ARG A 213 33.50 69.56 27.27
CA ARG A 213 32.70 70.78 27.50
C ARG A 213 32.32 70.96 28.96
N GLU A 214 31.97 69.88 29.65
CA GLU A 214 31.72 69.88 31.09
C GLU A 214 32.94 70.35 31.88
N LYS A 215 34.13 69.83 31.57
CA LYS A 215 35.39 70.28 32.17
C LYS A 215 35.73 71.74 31.86
N GLN A 216 35.53 72.17 30.61
CA GLN A 216 35.73 73.57 30.22
C GLN A 216 34.79 74.50 30.97
N PHE A 217 33.52 74.12 31.09
CA PHE A 217 32.51 74.89 31.83
C PHE A 217 32.86 74.97 33.32
N GLN A 218 33.26 73.87 33.95
CA GLN A 218 33.74 73.87 35.34
C GLN A 218 34.90 74.84 35.54
N LEU A 219 35.86 74.89 34.60
CA LEU A 219 36.98 75.83 34.67
C LEU A 219 36.55 77.30 34.54
N VAL A 220 35.60 77.59 33.64
CA VAL A 220 35.01 78.93 33.53
C VAL A 220 34.27 79.32 34.82
N VAL A 221 33.44 78.43 35.36
CA VAL A 221 32.72 78.66 36.63
C VAL A 221 33.70 78.93 37.76
N GLN A 222 34.78 78.15 37.87
CA GLN A 222 35.84 78.39 38.85
C GLN A 222 36.53 79.74 38.63
N SER A 223 36.76 80.14 37.38
CA SER A 223 37.40 81.41 37.05
C SER A 223 36.50 82.60 37.41
N VAL A 224 35.19 82.48 37.16
CA VAL A 224 34.18 83.45 37.61
C VAL A 224 34.16 83.53 39.14
N PHE A 225 34.19 82.39 39.84
CA PHE A 225 34.25 82.37 41.30
C PHE A 225 35.53 83.05 41.83
N ASN A 226 36.68 82.78 41.21
CA ASN A 226 37.94 83.42 41.57
C ASN A 226 37.92 84.93 41.32
N LEU A 227 37.33 85.38 40.19
CA LEU A 227 37.16 86.81 39.91
C LEU A 227 36.17 87.46 40.88
N GLN A 228 35.07 86.78 41.23
CA GLN A 228 34.14 87.25 42.25
C GLN A 228 34.80 87.35 43.63
N SER A 229 35.64 86.37 44.01
CA SER A 229 36.45 86.41 45.22
C SER A 229 37.45 87.57 45.17
N SER A 230 38.17 87.75 44.06
CA SER A 230 39.11 88.86 43.88
C SER A 230 38.43 90.23 43.93
N ILE A 231 37.23 90.38 43.36
CA ILE A 231 36.45 91.62 43.44
C ILE A 231 35.92 91.83 44.87
N ALA A 232 35.52 90.77 45.57
CA ALA A 232 35.12 90.86 46.97
C ALA A 232 36.32 91.23 47.86
N GLU A 233 37.51 90.70 47.57
CA GLU A 233 38.77 91.02 48.22
C GLU A 233 39.20 92.47 47.92
N ASP A 234 39.14 92.93 46.66
CA ASP A 234 39.45 94.32 46.27
C ASP A 234 38.42 95.32 46.80
N GLY A 235 37.14 94.95 46.83
CA GLY A 235 36.08 95.70 47.51
C GLY A 235 36.34 95.79 49.01
N SER A 236 36.83 94.71 49.64
CA SER A 236 37.25 94.72 51.04
C SER A 236 38.57 95.47 51.29
N ILE A 237 39.38 95.73 50.25
CA ILE A 237 40.57 96.62 50.34
C ILE A 237 40.15 98.10 50.25
N GLU A 238 39.11 98.43 49.48
CA GLU A 238 38.56 99.79 49.42
C GLU A 238 37.67 100.12 50.64
N GLU A 239 36.94 99.14 51.17
CA GLU A 239 36.19 99.26 52.45
C GLU A 239 37.08 99.04 53.69
N GLY A 240 38.32 98.55 53.54
CA GLY A 240 39.23 98.24 54.64
C GLY A 240 39.97 99.42 55.28
N LEU A 241 39.80 100.65 54.76
CA LEU A 241 40.49 101.85 55.26
C LEU A 241 39.58 102.92 55.88
N ILE A 242 38.26 102.78 55.81
CA ILE A 242 37.33 103.71 56.47
C ILE A 242 36.22 102.88 57.11
N GLU A 243 36.13 102.99 58.44
CA GLU A 243 35.04 102.49 59.29
C GLU A 243 35.09 101.02 59.72
N ASN A 244 36.16 100.69 60.46
CA ASN A 244 35.98 100.00 61.74
C ASN A 244 35.43 100.99 62.79
N ALA A 245 34.09 101.12 62.90
CA ALA A 245 33.38 101.47 64.14
C ALA A 245 31.86 101.54 63.87
N ASP A 246 31.13 100.43 64.04
CA ASP A 246 30.15 100.35 65.14
C ASP A 246 29.49 98.97 65.22
N GLU A 247 29.14 98.63 66.45
CA GLU A 247 28.60 97.36 66.90
C GLU A 247 27.19 97.04 66.37
N ALA A 248 26.84 95.75 66.53
CA ALA A 248 25.58 95.28 67.10
C ALA A 248 24.56 94.60 66.16
N ILE A 249 24.45 93.28 66.38
CA ILE A 249 23.21 92.50 66.52
C ILE A 249 22.57 91.95 65.23
N GLY A 250 22.60 90.61 65.13
CA GLY A 250 21.35 89.85 65.05
C GLY A 250 21.00 89.24 63.70
N GLU A 251 21.66 88.13 63.37
CA GLU A 251 21.23 87.17 62.36
C GLU A 251 20.14 86.22 62.91
N LYS A 252 19.06 86.04 62.15
CA LYS A 252 18.28 84.79 61.90
C LYS A 252 17.14 85.14 60.93
N GLY A 253 17.09 84.65 59.69
CA GLY A 253 17.30 83.27 59.24
C GLY A 253 15.93 82.56 59.33
N ASP A 254 15.07 82.73 58.34
CA ASP A 254 14.97 81.96 57.09
C ASP A 254 13.91 80.86 57.20
N SER A 255 13.00 80.90 56.24
CA SER A 255 11.87 80.00 56.05
C SER A 255 11.88 79.60 54.58
N GLY A 256 11.90 78.30 54.31
CA GLY A 256 11.29 77.76 53.11
C GLY A 256 12.18 76.95 52.19
N ASP A 257 12.05 75.64 52.35
CA ASP A 257 11.95 74.62 51.30
C ASP A 257 13.13 74.36 50.35
N ALA A 258 13.83 73.27 50.69
CA ALA A 258 14.45 72.38 49.73
C ALA A 258 13.38 71.56 48.98
N ALA A 259 13.08 71.93 47.74
CA ALA A 259 12.41 71.06 46.78
C ALA A 259 13.45 70.31 45.94
N VAL A 260 13.69 69.06 46.32
CA VAL A 260 14.39 68.04 45.53
C VAL A 260 13.56 67.76 44.27
N ILE A 261 14.08 68.13 43.10
CA ILE A 261 13.54 67.68 41.81
C ILE A 261 14.38 66.49 41.33
N THR A 262 13.73 65.33 41.34
CA THR A 262 14.14 64.06 40.77
C THR A 262 14.38 64.16 39.26
N MET A 263 15.53 63.70 38.77
CA MET A 263 15.74 63.38 37.35
C MET A 263 15.45 61.91 37.10
N ASP A 264 14.31 61.65 36.45
CA ASP A 264 14.01 60.37 35.81
C ASP A 264 14.95 60.21 34.60
N THR A 265 15.76 59.15 34.61
CA THR A 265 16.54 58.70 33.45
C THR A 265 16.11 57.28 33.11
N SER A 266 15.21 57.18 32.13
CA SER A 266 14.86 55.93 31.46
C SER A 266 14.83 56.18 29.96
N LEU A 267 15.87 55.71 29.28
CA LEU A 267 15.90 55.33 27.87
C LEU A 267 17.03 54.31 27.70
#